data_AF-A0A4D4MPE0-F1
#
_entry.id   AF-A0A4D4MPE0-F1
#
_cell.length_a   1.000
_cell.length_b   1.000
_cell.length_c   1.000
_cell.angle_alpha   90.00
_cell.angle_beta   90.00
_cell.angle_gamma   90.00
#
_symmetry.space_group_name_H-M   'P 1'
#
loop_
_entity.id
_entity.type
_entity.pdbx_description
1 polymer ?
#
loop_
_entity_poly.entity_id
_entity_poly.type
_entity_poly.pdbx_seq_one_letter_code
_entity_poly.pdbx_strand_id
1 'polypeptide(L)'
;MTEIRDFERRFAPGGGSIELDAATRYKVLAAFDGYLETLPESSLARPDSYRVKDVVGRRGIGIGSAGLPSYNILLEGHSDALENDVVIYIKQAQTPAVSRHITDSSIRDYFQHEGHRTVISQRALQAHADPWLGWTELDGAGQLVAEISPYAVDLDWGDIDDPEEIAAVVADLGRATAAMHAAADDLSGQSLVPFSTERAIDAAVAADEDGFAGLLVDFAHEYGARARADHQIFVDLFRNGRIPGL
;
A
#
# COMPACT_ATOMS: atom_id res chain seq x y z
N MET A 1 12.57 -4.63 14.22
CA MET A 1 11.77 -5.47 13.29
C MET A 1 12.40 -6.86 13.16
N THR A 2 13.70 -6.94 12.92
CA THR A 2 14.46 -8.21 12.85
C THR A 2 15.57 -8.24 13.91
N GLU A 3 16.07 -9.42 14.23
CA GLU A 3 17.24 -9.66 15.10
C GLU A 3 18.18 -10.69 14.45
N ILE A 4 19.42 -10.76 14.93
CA ILE A 4 20.37 -11.82 14.55
C ILE A 4 20.38 -12.86 15.66
N ARG A 5 20.02 -14.09 15.32
CA ARG A 5 20.00 -15.24 16.23
C ARG A 5 20.65 -16.43 15.55
N ASP A 6 21.60 -17.06 16.23
CA ASP A 6 22.36 -18.20 15.70
C ASP A 6 23.01 -17.90 14.33
N PHE A 7 23.56 -16.70 14.17
CA PHE A 7 24.17 -16.16 12.93
C PHE A 7 23.20 -15.94 11.75
N GLU A 8 21.90 -16.09 11.97
CA GLU A 8 20.86 -15.85 10.97
C GLU A 8 19.97 -14.67 11.35
N ARG A 9 19.60 -13.86 10.35
CA ARG A 9 18.60 -12.80 10.55
C ARG A 9 17.22 -13.43 10.60
N ARG A 10 16.41 -13.04 11.59
CA ARG A 10 15.03 -13.49 11.80
C ARG A 10 14.15 -12.34 12.24
N PHE A 11 12.82 -12.49 12.20
CA PHE A 11 11.93 -11.51 12.79
C PHE A 11 12.04 -11.53 14.30
N ALA A 12 12.17 -10.35 14.91
CA ALA A 12 12.19 -10.23 16.36
C ALA A 12 10.78 -10.46 16.92
N PRO A 13 10.63 -11.17 18.07
CA PRO A 13 9.34 -11.32 18.74
C PRO A 13 8.82 -9.96 19.25
N GLY A 14 7.50 -9.79 19.27
CA GLY A 14 6.84 -8.54 19.67
C GLY A 14 6.65 -7.53 18.53
N GLY A 15 6.27 -6.29 18.85
CA GLY A 15 6.06 -5.22 17.86
C GLY A 15 5.01 -5.55 16.78
N GLY A 16 4.01 -6.37 17.10
CA GLY A 16 2.97 -6.82 16.18
C GLY A 16 3.28 -8.09 15.37
N SER A 17 4.47 -8.69 15.53
CA SER A 17 4.83 -9.97 14.89
C SER A 17 4.15 -11.15 15.59
N ILE A 18 3.68 -12.11 14.80
CA ILE A 18 2.92 -13.27 15.26
C ILE A 18 3.49 -14.53 14.63
N GLU A 19 3.75 -15.52 15.47
CA GLU A 19 4.15 -16.85 15.01
C GLU A 19 2.99 -17.53 14.28
N LEU A 20 3.30 -18.13 13.12
CA LEU A 20 2.31 -18.81 12.29
C LEU A 20 2.25 -20.30 12.65
N ASP A 21 1.05 -20.85 12.68
CA ASP A 21 0.91 -22.31 12.68
C ASP A 21 1.40 -22.91 11.34
N ALA A 22 1.65 -24.22 11.34
CA ALA A 22 2.20 -24.91 10.17
C ALA A 22 1.30 -24.80 8.93
N ALA A 23 -0.03 -24.79 9.11
CA ALA A 23 -0.98 -24.71 8.01
C ALA A 23 -0.96 -23.33 7.35
N THR A 24 -0.97 -22.27 8.15
CA THR A 24 -0.90 -20.88 7.70
C THR A 24 0.44 -20.61 7.04
N ARG A 25 1.53 -21.06 7.65
CA ARG A 25 2.88 -20.94 7.07
C ARG A 25 2.97 -21.61 5.70
N TYR A 26 2.40 -22.81 5.55
CA TYR A 26 2.38 -23.51 4.26
C TYR A 26 1.64 -22.71 3.18
N LYS A 27 0.45 -22.17 3.51
CA LYS A 27 -0.32 -21.34 2.56
C LYS A 27 0.42 -20.06 2.15
N VAL A 28 1.04 -19.38 3.11
CA VAL A 28 1.81 -18.15 2.84
C VAL A 28 2.99 -18.43 1.91
N LEU A 29 3.70 -19.55 2.12
CA LEU A 29 4.80 -19.95 1.24
C LEU A 29 4.33 -20.36 -0.16
N ALA A 30 3.21 -21.09 -0.26
CA ALA A 30 2.62 -21.40 -1.56
C ALA A 30 2.18 -20.14 -2.32
N ALA A 31 1.63 -19.15 -1.60
CA ALA A 31 1.31 -17.84 -2.18
C ALA A 31 2.58 -17.07 -2.60
N PHE A 32 3.68 -17.18 -1.84
CA PHE A 32 4.97 -16.62 -2.24
C PHE A 32 5.49 -17.23 -3.54
N ASP A 33 5.39 -18.55 -3.71
CA ASP A 33 5.80 -19.21 -4.96
C ASP A 33 4.99 -18.68 -6.16
N GLY A 34 3.67 -18.56 -6.03
CA GLY A 34 2.82 -17.96 -7.06
C GLY A 34 3.13 -16.47 -7.33
N TYR A 35 3.56 -15.73 -6.31
CA TYR A 35 3.99 -14.35 -6.45
C TYR A 35 5.23 -14.19 -7.35
N LEU A 36 6.20 -15.10 -7.25
CA LEU A 36 7.42 -15.03 -8.05
C LEU A 36 7.14 -15.07 -9.56
N GLU A 37 6.05 -15.74 -9.97
CA GLU A 37 5.60 -15.79 -11.36
C GLU A 37 4.97 -14.48 -11.86
N THR A 38 4.66 -13.54 -10.95
CA THR A 38 4.03 -12.24 -11.26
C THR A 38 5.01 -11.06 -11.32
N LEU A 39 6.26 -11.32 -10.94
CA LEU A 39 7.32 -10.31 -11.00
C LEU A 39 7.64 -9.95 -12.45
N PRO A 40 7.94 -8.68 -12.75
CA PRO A 40 8.45 -8.29 -14.06
C PRO A 40 9.73 -9.05 -14.37
N GLU A 41 9.99 -9.38 -15.64
CA GLU A 41 11.24 -10.03 -16.05
C GLU A 41 12.48 -9.23 -15.62
N SER A 42 12.37 -7.89 -15.60
CA SER A 42 13.43 -6.98 -15.13
C SER A 42 13.75 -7.11 -13.64
N SER A 43 12.85 -7.70 -12.84
CA SER A 43 12.99 -7.90 -11.40
C SER A 43 13.61 -9.24 -11.03
N LEU A 44 13.90 -10.11 -12.01
CA LEU A 44 14.51 -11.42 -11.77
C LEU A 44 16.01 -11.31 -11.46
N ALA A 45 16.34 -10.61 -10.38
CA ALA A 45 17.69 -10.42 -9.89
C ALA A 45 18.15 -11.65 -9.09
N ARG A 46 18.58 -12.68 -9.82
CA ARG A 46 19.20 -13.95 -9.37
C ARG A 46 18.29 -14.89 -8.54
N PRO A 47 18.32 -16.22 -8.82
CA PRO A 47 17.53 -17.21 -8.10
C PRO A 47 17.76 -17.27 -6.58
N ASP A 48 18.99 -16.97 -6.12
CA ASP A 48 19.37 -17.12 -4.71
C ASP A 48 18.71 -16.08 -3.79
N SER A 49 18.32 -14.92 -4.33
CA SER A 49 17.66 -13.84 -3.57
C SER A 49 16.20 -14.15 -3.18
N TYR A 50 15.68 -15.33 -3.53
CA TYR A 50 14.33 -15.78 -3.18
C TYR A 50 14.31 -16.78 -2.00
N ARG A 51 15.46 -17.07 -1.38
CA ARG A 51 15.51 -17.96 -0.23
C ARG A 51 14.79 -17.34 0.96
N VAL A 52 13.67 -17.94 1.37
CA VAL A 52 12.93 -17.52 2.56
C VAL A 52 13.68 -17.92 3.83
N LYS A 53 14.09 -16.91 4.61
CA LYS A 53 14.76 -17.08 5.91
C LYS A 53 13.77 -17.21 7.05
N ASP A 54 12.70 -16.42 7.02
CA ASP A 54 11.69 -16.38 8.08
C ASP A 54 10.34 -15.84 7.59
N VAL A 55 9.25 -16.20 8.27
CA VAL A 55 7.88 -15.78 7.94
C VAL A 55 7.09 -15.54 9.22
N VAL A 56 6.46 -14.37 9.33
CA VAL A 56 5.59 -14.03 10.47
C VAL A 56 4.28 -13.40 10.01
N GLY A 57 3.24 -13.61 10.79
CA GLY A 57 2.03 -12.80 10.70
C GLY A 57 2.26 -11.42 11.31
N ARG A 58 1.45 -10.44 10.89
CA ARG A 58 1.48 -9.07 11.41
C ARG A 58 0.07 -8.62 11.79
N ARG A 59 -0.08 -8.10 13.02
CA ARG A 59 -1.29 -7.38 13.47
C ARG A 59 -0.99 -5.91 13.71
N GLY A 60 -1.99 -5.06 13.50
CA GLY A 60 -1.96 -3.64 13.88
C GLY A 60 -1.23 -2.71 12.91
N ILE A 61 -1.09 -3.09 11.63
CA ILE A 61 -0.38 -2.26 10.63
C ILE A 61 -1.36 -1.66 9.62
N GLY A 62 -1.35 -0.34 9.52
CA GLY A 62 -2.05 0.45 8.51
C GLY A 62 -3.52 0.72 8.80
N ILE A 63 -3.94 1.99 8.59
CA ILE A 63 -5.32 2.46 8.78
C ILE A 63 -6.32 1.84 7.79
N GLY A 64 -5.88 1.49 6.58
CA GLY A 64 -6.73 0.92 5.52
C GLY A 64 -6.95 -0.59 5.58
N SER A 65 -6.39 -1.29 6.57
CA SER A 65 -6.40 -2.76 6.67
C SER A 65 -6.58 -3.28 8.09
N ALA A 66 -7.10 -2.45 8.99
CA ALA A 66 -7.35 -2.84 10.38
C ALA A 66 -8.24 -4.09 10.42
N GLY A 67 -7.67 -5.21 10.87
CA GLY A 67 -8.36 -6.50 11.05
C GLY A 67 -8.12 -7.53 9.95
N LEU A 68 -7.45 -7.20 8.85
CA LEU A 68 -7.11 -8.18 7.79
C LEU A 68 -5.76 -8.85 8.05
N PRO A 69 -5.59 -10.13 7.67
CA PRO A 69 -4.30 -10.81 7.75
C PRO A 69 -3.25 -10.08 6.90
N SER A 70 -2.06 -9.92 7.48
CA SER A 70 -0.86 -9.42 6.80
C SER A 70 0.31 -10.30 7.22
N TYR A 71 1.23 -10.56 6.30
CA TYR A 71 2.38 -11.44 6.52
C TYR A 71 3.65 -10.74 6.06
N ASN A 72 4.73 -10.91 6.81
CA ASN A 72 6.06 -10.48 6.39
C ASN A 72 6.91 -11.71 6.11
N ILE A 73 7.67 -11.65 5.02
CA ILE A 73 8.63 -12.67 4.61
C ILE A 73 10.01 -12.01 4.56
N LEU A 74 10.97 -12.65 5.23
CA LEU A 74 12.38 -12.26 5.18
C LEU A 74 13.07 -13.11 4.12
N LEU A 75 13.64 -12.45 3.13
CA LEU A 75 14.37 -13.05 2.02
C LEU A 75 15.87 -12.83 2.19
N GLU A 76 16.65 -13.78 1.73
CA GLU A 76 18.09 -13.61 1.61
C GLU A 76 18.43 -12.54 0.56
N GLY A 77 19.40 -11.70 0.91
CA GLY A 77 19.87 -10.62 0.04
C GLY A 77 20.66 -11.08 -1.18
N HIS A 78 21.20 -10.11 -1.91
CA HIS A 78 22.06 -10.37 -3.08
C HIS A 78 23.48 -10.85 -2.72
N SER A 79 23.79 -10.94 -1.43
CA SER A 79 24.96 -11.61 -0.87
C SER A 79 24.63 -12.19 0.51
N ASP A 80 25.51 -13.04 1.03
CA ASP A 80 25.39 -13.62 2.38
C ASP A 80 25.49 -12.56 3.51
N ALA A 81 25.72 -11.29 3.18
CA ALA A 81 25.71 -10.21 4.16
C ALA A 81 24.26 -9.93 4.59
N LEU A 82 24.00 -10.08 5.90
CA LEU A 82 22.66 -9.93 6.50
C LEU A 82 22.02 -8.56 6.27
N GLU A 83 22.83 -7.54 5.97
CA GLU A 83 22.41 -6.18 5.62
C GLU A 83 21.70 -6.09 4.26
N ASN A 84 21.90 -7.07 3.38
CA ASN A 84 21.25 -7.14 2.08
C ASN A 84 19.91 -7.90 2.10
N ASP A 85 19.55 -8.53 3.22
CA ASP A 85 18.30 -9.27 3.34
C ASP A 85 17.09 -8.33 3.18
N VAL A 86 16.15 -8.76 2.33
CA VAL A 86 14.96 -8.00 1.96
C VAL A 86 13.77 -8.44 2.80
N VAL A 87 12.94 -7.48 3.22
CA VAL A 87 11.66 -7.78 3.87
C VAL A 87 10.54 -7.41 2.90
N ILE A 88 9.77 -8.41 2.48
CA ILE A 88 8.53 -8.18 1.72
C ILE A 88 7.32 -8.39 2.62
N TYR A 89 6.21 -7.77 2.27
CA TYR A 89 4.92 -8.02 2.91
C TYR A 89 3.90 -8.54 1.92
N ILE A 90 3.04 -9.46 2.37
CA ILE A 90 1.85 -9.94 1.66
C ILE A 90 0.64 -9.36 2.36
N LYS A 91 -0.18 -8.62 1.61
CA LYS A 91 -1.33 -7.91 2.16
C LYS A 91 -2.54 -8.01 1.25
N GLN A 92 -3.70 -8.31 1.84
CA GLN A 92 -4.94 -8.41 1.09
C GLN A 92 -5.32 -7.04 0.52
N ALA A 93 -5.45 -6.97 -0.80
CA ALA A 93 -5.92 -5.77 -1.46
C ALA A 93 -7.44 -5.62 -1.26
N GLN A 94 -7.89 -4.39 -1.07
CA GLN A 94 -9.30 -4.06 -0.87
C GLN A 94 -9.94 -3.56 -2.16
N THR A 95 -11.24 -3.78 -2.27
CA THR A 95 -12.06 -3.13 -3.31
C THR A 95 -12.01 -1.61 -3.11
N PRO A 96 -11.66 -0.83 -4.15
CA PRO A 96 -11.66 0.62 -4.07
C PRO A 96 -13.00 1.19 -3.65
N ALA A 97 -12.99 2.23 -2.81
CA ALA A 97 -14.21 2.93 -2.41
C ALA A 97 -14.98 3.47 -3.62
N VAL A 98 -14.27 3.87 -4.68
CA VAL A 98 -14.85 4.39 -5.94
C VAL A 98 -15.50 3.30 -6.79
N SER A 99 -15.20 2.02 -6.59
CA SER A 99 -15.78 0.92 -7.38
C SER A 99 -17.30 0.81 -7.27
N ARG A 100 -17.90 1.40 -6.24
CA ARG A 100 -19.38 1.49 -6.10
C ARG A 100 -20.02 2.53 -7.03
N HIS A 101 -19.22 3.40 -7.64
CA HIS A 101 -19.65 4.47 -8.53
C HIS A 101 -19.18 4.26 -9.98
N ILE A 102 -18.20 3.39 -10.20
CA ILE A 102 -17.71 3.02 -11.53
C ILE A 102 -18.57 1.86 -12.04
N THR A 103 -19.41 2.14 -13.04
CA THR A 103 -20.39 1.18 -13.60
C THR A 103 -19.87 0.43 -14.82
N ASP A 104 -18.73 0.82 -15.39
CA ASP A 104 -18.13 0.15 -16.53
C ASP A 104 -17.57 -1.23 -16.12
N SER A 105 -18.16 -2.30 -16.65
CA SER A 105 -17.74 -3.67 -16.35
C SER A 105 -16.38 -4.00 -16.99
N SER A 106 -16.01 -3.36 -18.10
CA SER A 106 -14.72 -3.61 -18.75
C SER A 106 -13.53 -3.25 -17.86
N ILE A 107 -13.67 -2.20 -17.03
CA ILE A 107 -12.68 -1.82 -16.01
C ILE A 107 -12.54 -2.90 -14.95
N ARG A 108 -13.67 -3.47 -14.50
CA ARG A 108 -13.66 -4.53 -13.50
C ARG A 108 -13.05 -5.82 -14.04
N ASP A 109 -13.49 -6.22 -15.23
CA ASP A 109 -13.14 -7.50 -15.84
C ASP A 109 -11.68 -7.53 -16.36
N TYR A 110 -11.06 -6.37 -16.49
CA TYR A 110 -9.63 -6.24 -16.84
C TYR A 110 -8.70 -6.86 -15.78
N PHE A 111 -9.09 -6.83 -14.51
CA PHE A 111 -8.25 -7.30 -13.41
C PHE A 111 -8.69 -8.67 -12.89
N GLN A 112 -7.74 -9.58 -12.69
CA GLN A 112 -7.99 -10.90 -12.12
C GLN A 112 -8.60 -10.84 -10.70
N HIS A 113 -8.07 -9.94 -9.88
CA HIS A 113 -8.52 -9.68 -8.51
C HIS A 113 -7.89 -8.37 -8.00
N GLU A 114 -8.26 -7.93 -6.79
CA GLU A 114 -7.82 -6.63 -6.24
C GLU A 114 -6.29 -6.52 -6.04
N GLY A 115 -5.60 -7.64 -5.78
CA GLY A 115 -4.13 -7.68 -5.69
C GLY A 115 -3.45 -7.27 -7.00
N HIS A 116 -3.80 -7.95 -8.09
CA HIS A 116 -3.38 -7.64 -9.45
C HIS A 116 -3.73 -6.19 -9.83
N ARG A 117 -4.96 -5.73 -9.56
CA ARG A 117 -5.36 -4.33 -9.78
C ARG A 117 -4.43 -3.35 -9.09
N THR A 118 -4.19 -3.57 -7.80
CA THR A 118 -3.36 -2.66 -6.98
C THR A 118 -1.95 -2.56 -7.55
N VAL A 119 -1.34 -3.69 -7.91
CA VAL A 119 0.02 -3.72 -8.47
C VAL A 119 0.09 -3.05 -9.83
N ILE A 120 -0.80 -3.41 -10.75
CA ILE A 120 -0.78 -2.85 -12.12
C ILE A 120 -1.01 -1.34 -12.07
N SER A 121 -1.96 -0.86 -11.25
CA SER A 121 -2.18 0.57 -11.05
C SER A 121 -0.99 1.26 -10.40
N GLN A 122 -0.34 0.64 -9.41
CA GLN A 122 0.84 1.23 -8.76
C GLN A 122 2.04 1.31 -9.71
N ARG A 123 2.30 0.26 -10.50
CA ARG A 123 3.37 0.27 -11.52
C ARG A 123 3.15 1.36 -12.55
N ALA A 124 1.91 1.62 -12.96
CA ALA A 124 1.58 2.69 -13.90
C ALA A 124 1.92 4.08 -13.35
N LEU A 125 1.72 4.31 -12.04
CA LEU A 125 1.99 5.61 -11.39
C LEU A 125 3.47 5.85 -11.07
N GLN A 126 4.35 4.90 -11.37
CA GLN A 126 5.76 4.94 -10.97
C GLN A 126 6.69 4.79 -12.16
N ALA A 127 7.51 5.81 -12.42
CA ALA A 127 8.57 5.73 -13.43
C ALA A 127 9.60 4.63 -13.10
N HIS A 128 9.82 4.36 -11.81
CA HIS A 128 10.67 3.30 -11.29
C HIS A 128 9.93 2.55 -10.19
N ALA A 129 9.10 1.57 -10.59
CA ALA A 129 8.39 0.73 -9.64
C ALA A 129 9.36 -0.14 -8.81
N ASP A 130 8.96 -0.44 -7.58
CA ASP A 130 9.67 -1.39 -6.70
C ASP A 130 9.87 -2.73 -7.44
N PRO A 131 11.10 -3.27 -7.54
CA PRO A 131 11.35 -4.54 -8.21
C PRO A 131 10.62 -5.71 -7.55
N TRP A 132 10.33 -5.63 -6.25
CA TRP A 132 9.59 -6.64 -5.49
C TRP A 132 8.07 -6.50 -5.59
N LEU A 133 7.58 -5.46 -6.26
CA LEU A 133 6.15 -5.19 -6.40
C LEU A 133 5.49 -6.24 -7.31
N GLY A 134 4.68 -7.12 -6.74
CA GLY A 134 3.95 -8.18 -7.44
C GLY A 134 2.65 -8.55 -6.70
N TRP A 135 1.94 -9.56 -7.19
CA TRP A 135 0.67 -10.00 -6.58
C TRP A 135 0.64 -11.50 -6.40
N THR A 136 -0.28 -11.98 -5.58
CA THR A 136 -0.59 -13.41 -5.47
C THR A 136 -2.02 -13.60 -5.00
N GLU A 137 -2.47 -14.85 -4.87
CA GLU A 137 -3.74 -15.21 -4.26
C GLU A 137 -3.49 -16.01 -2.99
N LEU A 138 -4.25 -15.70 -1.94
CA LEU A 138 -4.22 -16.44 -0.68
C LEU A 138 -5.66 -16.63 -0.21
N ASP A 139 -6.07 -17.90 -0.03
CA ASP A 139 -7.42 -18.28 0.40
C ASP A 139 -8.55 -17.64 -0.46
N GLY A 140 -8.35 -17.56 -1.78
CA GLY A 140 -9.31 -16.99 -2.72
C GLY A 140 -9.34 -15.46 -2.78
N ALA A 141 -8.45 -14.78 -2.05
CA ALA A 141 -8.36 -13.34 -2.03
C ALA A 141 -7.05 -12.85 -2.67
N GLY A 142 -7.16 -11.86 -3.54
CA GLY A 142 -6.02 -11.20 -4.17
C GLY A 142 -5.17 -10.41 -3.17
N GLN A 143 -3.87 -10.66 -3.21
CA GLN A 143 -2.86 -10.04 -2.35
C GLN A 143 -1.92 -9.17 -3.18
N LEU A 144 -1.54 -8.03 -2.60
CA LEU A 144 -0.37 -7.24 -3.00
C LEU A 144 0.86 -7.80 -2.27
N VAL A 145 1.98 -7.87 -2.98
CA VAL A 145 3.30 -8.16 -2.43
C VAL A 145 4.25 -7.02 -2.79
N ALA A 146 4.97 -6.46 -1.81
CA ALA A 146 5.94 -5.39 -2.05
C ALA A 146 7.01 -5.37 -0.95
N GLU A 147 8.12 -4.69 -1.21
CA GLU A 147 9.17 -4.48 -0.22
C GLU A 147 8.73 -3.49 0.88
N ILE A 148 9.14 -3.78 2.12
CA ILE A 148 9.19 -2.77 3.18
C ILE A 148 10.49 -1.99 2.99
N SER A 149 10.41 -0.84 2.33
CA SER A 149 11.58 0.00 2.08
C SER A 149 12.25 0.40 3.41
N PRO A 150 13.55 0.14 3.60
CA PRO A 150 14.29 0.58 4.78
C PRO A 150 14.54 2.09 4.80
N TYR A 151 14.27 2.78 3.69
CA TYR A 151 14.46 4.22 3.51
C TYR A 151 13.15 5.02 3.53
N ALA A 152 12.01 4.36 3.74
CA ALA A 152 10.74 5.06 3.89
C ALA A 152 10.75 5.86 5.20
N VAL A 153 10.71 7.18 5.07
CA VAL A 153 10.61 8.13 6.19
C VAL A 153 9.27 8.84 6.06
N ASP A 154 8.50 8.83 7.14
CA ASP A 154 7.26 9.62 7.22
C ASP A 154 7.61 11.06 7.61
N LEU A 155 6.80 12.02 7.18
CA LEU A 155 6.91 13.38 7.68
C LEU A 155 6.45 13.41 9.13
N ASP A 156 7.22 14.04 10.01
CA ASP A 156 6.71 14.37 11.33
C ASP A 156 5.77 15.58 11.21
N TRP A 157 4.49 15.28 10.98
CA TRP A 157 3.46 16.29 10.83
C TRP A 157 3.31 17.19 12.07
N GLY A 158 3.83 16.77 13.24
CA GLY A 158 3.83 17.58 14.44
C GLY A 158 4.85 18.72 14.41
N ASP A 159 5.89 18.62 13.59
CA ASP A 159 6.95 19.61 13.44
C ASP A 159 6.62 20.69 12.39
N ILE A 160 5.49 20.56 11.68
CA ILE A 160 5.05 21.50 10.64
C ILE A 160 3.89 22.34 11.19
N ASP A 161 4.21 23.42 11.91
CA ASP A 161 3.22 24.31 12.55
C ASP A 161 3.20 25.76 12.02
N ASP A 162 4.13 26.11 11.12
CA ASP A 162 4.18 27.41 10.45
C ASP A 162 3.42 27.39 9.10
N PRO A 163 2.52 28.36 8.82
CA PRO A 163 1.77 28.40 7.57
C PRO A 163 2.61 28.47 6.28
N GLU A 164 3.79 29.11 6.32
CA GLU A 164 4.67 29.18 5.15
C GLU A 164 5.33 27.82 4.88
N GLU A 165 5.75 27.12 5.94
CA GLU A 165 6.26 25.75 5.85
C GLU A 165 5.19 24.77 5.34
N ILE A 166 3.96 24.86 5.87
CA ILE A 166 2.82 24.08 5.39
C ILE A 166 2.61 24.32 3.89
N ALA A 167 2.61 25.58 3.45
CA ALA A 167 2.41 25.93 2.05
C ALA A 167 3.51 25.34 1.15
N ALA A 168 4.77 25.36 1.59
CA ALA A 168 5.89 24.77 0.87
C ALA A 168 5.74 23.24 0.74
N VAL A 169 5.42 22.56 1.85
CA VAL A 169 5.21 21.09 1.87
C VAL A 169 4.03 20.70 0.98
N VAL A 170 2.91 21.41 1.05
CA VAL A 170 1.74 21.15 0.19
C VAL A 170 2.08 21.33 -1.29
N ALA A 171 2.90 22.33 -1.63
CA ALA A 171 3.35 22.53 -3.00
C ALA A 171 4.24 21.38 -3.50
N ASP A 172 5.13 20.84 -2.65
CA ASP A 172 5.94 19.67 -2.99
C ASP A 172 5.11 18.39 -3.13
N LEU A 173 4.16 18.15 -2.23
CA LEU A 173 3.22 17.04 -2.35
C LEU A 173 2.36 17.13 -3.61
N GLY A 174 1.93 18.34 -3.97
CA GLY A 174 1.22 18.60 -5.22
C GLY A 174 2.06 18.25 -6.45
N ARG A 175 3.34 18.68 -6.49
CA ARG A 175 4.29 18.33 -7.56
C ARG A 175 4.54 16.82 -7.64
N ALA A 176 4.74 16.15 -6.51
CA ALA A 176 4.94 14.71 -6.47
C ALA A 176 3.72 13.96 -7.00
N THR A 177 2.52 14.38 -6.59
CA THR A 177 1.25 13.81 -7.06
C THR A 177 1.04 14.01 -8.56
N ALA A 178 1.28 15.22 -9.06
CA ALA A 178 1.21 15.53 -10.48
C ALA A 178 2.21 14.69 -11.31
N ALA A 179 3.44 14.52 -10.81
CA ALA A 179 4.46 13.70 -11.47
C ALA A 179 4.05 12.22 -11.57
N MET A 180 3.44 11.66 -10.51
CA MET A 180 2.91 10.28 -10.55
C MET A 180 1.80 10.12 -11.58
N HIS A 181 0.89 11.10 -11.70
CA HIS A 181 -0.15 11.07 -12.73
C HIS A 181 0.43 11.18 -14.15
N ALA A 182 1.39 12.07 -14.37
CA ALA A 182 2.06 12.20 -15.66
C ALA A 182 2.79 10.91 -16.08
N ALA A 183 3.36 10.15 -15.13
CA ALA A 183 4.01 8.87 -15.42
C ALA A 183 3.04 7.80 -15.94
N ALA A 184 1.77 7.83 -15.52
CA ALA A 184 0.76 6.86 -15.93
C ALA A 184 0.33 7.00 -17.39
N ASP A 185 0.42 8.21 -17.94
CA ASP A 185 -0.05 8.55 -19.28
C ASP A 185 0.89 8.04 -20.39
N ASP A 186 2.20 8.02 -20.18
CA ASP A 186 3.19 7.76 -21.25
C ASP A 186 3.74 6.30 -21.25
N LEU A 187 3.66 5.59 -20.12
CA LEU A 187 4.38 4.32 -19.91
C LEU A 187 3.50 3.11 -19.61
N SER A 188 2.21 3.26 -19.35
CA SER A 188 1.42 2.13 -18.85
C SER A 188 1.11 1.08 -19.92
N GLY A 189 1.19 1.41 -21.23
CA GLY A 189 0.89 0.48 -22.34
C GLY A 189 -0.53 -0.09 -22.30
N GLN A 190 -1.39 0.47 -21.44
CA GLN A 190 -2.67 -0.09 -21.06
C GLN A 190 -3.80 0.71 -21.71
N SER A 191 -4.67 0.01 -22.45
CA SER A 191 -5.78 0.61 -23.19
C SER A 191 -6.98 1.02 -22.33
N LEU A 192 -6.90 0.82 -21.00
CA LEU A 192 -8.06 0.96 -20.11
C LEU A 192 -8.48 2.42 -19.89
N VAL A 193 -7.54 3.35 -19.98
CA VAL A 193 -7.79 4.79 -19.84
C VAL A 193 -7.54 5.44 -21.20
N PRO A 194 -8.58 5.65 -22.04
CA PRO A 194 -8.42 6.12 -23.41
C PRO A 194 -8.26 7.64 -23.52
N PHE A 195 -7.98 8.32 -22.41
CA PHE A 195 -7.86 9.77 -22.32
C PHE A 195 -6.70 10.13 -21.42
N SER A 196 -6.23 11.37 -21.53
CA SER A 196 -5.17 11.91 -20.68
C SER A 196 -5.77 12.37 -19.35
N THR A 197 -5.32 11.75 -18.25
CA THR A 197 -5.95 11.96 -16.93
C THR A 197 -5.70 13.37 -16.44
N GLU A 198 -4.48 13.89 -16.62
CA GLU A 198 -4.10 15.24 -16.24
C GLU A 198 -4.88 16.30 -17.03
N ARG A 199 -5.13 16.10 -18.33
CA ARG A 199 -5.94 17.04 -19.11
C ARG A 199 -7.40 17.03 -18.71
N ALA A 200 -7.94 15.87 -18.32
CA ALA A 200 -9.30 15.78 -17.81
C ALA A 200 -9.45 16.48 -16.45
N ILE A 201 -8.47 16.32 -15.56
CA ILE A 201 -8.43 17.02 -14.26
C ILE A 201 -8.30 18.53 -14.46
N ASP A 202 -7.34 18.97 -15.29
CA ASP A 202 -7.12 20.38 -15.62
C ASP A 202 -8.39 21.01 -16.18
N ALA A 203 -9.03 20.39 -17.17
CA ALA A 203 -10.29 20.88 -17.75
C ALA A 203 -11.45 20.97 -16.73
N ALA A 204 -11.47 20.11 -15.72
CA ALA A 204 -12.50 20.12 -14.68
C ALA A 204 -12.30 21.24 -13.65
N VAL A 205 -11.06 21.64 -13.39
CA VAL A 205 -10.71 22.61 -12.34
C VAL A 205 -10.47 24.02 -12.91
N ALA A 206 -9.87 24.15 -14.10
CA ALA A 206 -9.43 25.42 -14.69
C ALA A 206 -10.57 26.42 -14.96
N ALA A 207 -11.82 25.96 -15.01
CA ALA A 207 -12.97 26.84 -15.17
C ALA A 207 -13.26 27.69 -13.91
N ASP A 208 -12.88 27.21 -12.72
CA ASP A 208 -13.12 27.88 -11.43
C ASP A 208 -12.14 27.36 -10.36
N GLU A 209 -10.87 27.75 -10.47
CA GLU A 209 -9.83 27.31 -9.53
C GLU A 209 -10.08 27.82 -8.10
N ASP A 210 -10.53 29.07 -7.96
CA ASP A 210 -10.85 29.67 -6.66
C ASP A 210 -12.04 28.93 -5.99
N GLY A 211 -13.07 28.60 -6.76
CA GLY A 211 -14.20 27.81 -6.27
C GLY A 211 -13.81 26.38 -5.88
N PHE A 212 -12.91 25.75 -6.63
CA PHE A 212 -12.37 24.43 -6.28
C PHE A 212 -11.57 24.49 -4.96
N ALA A 213 -10.74 25.51 -4.77
CA ALA A 213 -10.04 25.72 -3.50
C ALA A 213 -11.01 25.90 -2.33
N GLY A 214 -12.07 26.69 -2.50
CA GLY A 214 -13.14 26.83 -1.51
C GLY A 214 -13.81 25.50 -1.16
N LEU A 215 -14.15 24.69 -2.18
CA LEU A 215 -14.74 23.37 -2.01
C LEU A 215 -13.84 22.41 -1.22
N LEU A 216 -12.53 22.42 -1.47
CA LEU A 216 -11.57 21.61 -0.71
C LEU A 216 -11.48 22.05 0.76
N VAL A 217 -11.51 23.36 1.03
CA VAL A 217 -11.52 23.91 2.39
C VAL A 217 -12.77 23.49 3.14
N ASP A 218 -13.95 23.65 2.52
CA ASP A 218 -15.23 23.25 3.11
C ASP A 218 -15.25 21.74 3.41
N PHE A 219 -14.83 20.92 2.44
CA PHE A 219 -14.71 19.48 2.63
C PHE A 219 -13.78 19.12 3.80
N ALA A 220 -12.62 19.76 3.91
CA ALA A 220 -11.67 19.51 4.98
C ALA A 220 -12.26 19.83 6.37
N HIS A 221 -12.98 20.95 6.50
CA HIS A 221 -13.65 21.32 7.75
C HIS A 221 -14.79 20.36 8.10
N GLU A 222 -15.65 20.02 7.14
CA GLU A 222 -16.77 19.09 7.35
C GLU A 222 -16.27 17.69 7.72
N TYR A 223 -15.26 17.18 7.01
CA TYR A 223 -14.66 15.89 7.28
C TYR A 223 -13.94 15.87 8.64
N GLY A 224 -13.25 16.96 8.99
CA GLY A 224 -12.63 17.13 10.30
C GLY A 224 -13.65 17.18 11.44
N ALA A 225 -14.83 17.75 11.21
CA ALA A 225 -15.92 17.72 12.19
C ALA A 225 -16.50 16.30 12.33
N ARG A 226 -16.69 15.59 11.21
CA ARG A 226 -17.14 14.20 11.17
C ARG A 226 -16.21 13.27 11.94
N ALA A 227 -14.91 13.32 11.66
CA ALA A 227 -13.91 12.47 12.32
C ALA A 227 -13.90 12.67 13.85
N ARG A 228 -14.05 13.91 14.34
CA ARG A 228 -14.17 14.20 15.77
C ARG A 228 -15.45 13.60 16.37
N ALA A 229 -16.58 13.74 15.68
CA ALA A 229 -17.85 13.17 16.12
C ALA A 229 -17.80 11.65 16.15
N ASP A 230 -17.23 11.01 15.12
CA ASP A 230 -17.11 9.56 15.03
C ASP A 230 -16.17 9.01 16.12
N HIS A 231 -15.07 9.71 16.41
CA HIS A 231 -14.19 9.37 17.53
C HIS A 231 -14.92 9.46 18.88
N GLN A 232 -15.73 10.51 19.09
CA GLN A 232 -16.53 10.63 20.32
C GLN A 232 -17.51 9.46 20.46
N ILE A 233 -18.21 9.09 19.39
CA ILE A 233 -19.11 7.93 19.36
C ILE A 233 -18.34 6.65 19.67
N PHE A 234 -17.17 6.45 19.06
CA PHE A 234 -16.32 5.30 19.34
C PHE A 234 -15.94 5.21 20.82
N VAL A 235 -15.46 6.30 21.41
CA VAL A 235 -15.09 6.36 22.83
C VAL A 235 -16.29 6.05 23.72
N ASP A 236 -17.46 6.60 23.41
CA ASP A 236 -18.69 6.36 24.17
C ASP A 236 -19.13 4.90 24.08
N LEU A 237 -19.12 4.31 22.89
CA LEU A 237 -19.45 2.89 22.71
C LEU A 237 -18.45 1.99 23.43
N PHE A 238 -17.16 2.29 23.34
CA PHE A 238 -16.09 1.53 23.99
C PHE A 238 -16.22 1.57 25.52
N ARG A 239 -16.35 2.77 26.11
CA ARG A 239 -16.48 2.94 27.57
C ARG A 239 -17.74 2.31 28.15
N ASN A 240 -18.78 2.17 27.35
CA ASN A 240 -20.04 1.55 27.77
C ASN A 240 -20.13 0.04 27.39
N GLY A 241 -19.04 -0.58 26.92
CA GLY A 241 -19.03 -2.02 26.57
C GLY A 241 -19.97 -2.38 25.42
N ARG A 242 -20.20 -1.44 24.49
CA ARG A 242 -21.16 -1.59 23.38
C ARG A 242 -20.49 -1.97 22.06
N ILE A 243 -19.18 -2.19 22.06
CA ILE A 243 -18.44 -2.67 20.88
C ILE A 243 -18.27 -4.19 21.01
N PRO A 244 -18.89 -5.00 20.14
CA PRO A 244 -18.76 -6.46 20.20
C PRO A 244 -17.33 -6.92 19.95
N GLY A 245 -16.83 -7.86 20.75
CA GLY A 245 -15.53 -8.50 20.52
C GLY A 245 -14.29 -7.70 20.94
N LEU A 246 -14.48 -6.58 21.65
CA LEU A 246 -13.43 -5.85 22.38
C LEU A 246 -13.55 -6.07 23.90
#